data_AF-A0A183JZW6-F1
#
_entry.id   AF-A0A183JZW6-F1
#
_cell.length_a   1.000
_cell.length_b   1.000
_cell.length_c   1.000
_cell.angle_alpha   90.00
_cell.angle_beta   90.00
_cell.angle_gamma   90.00
#
_symmetry.space_group_name_H-M   'P 1'
#
loop_
_entity.id
_entity.type
_entity.pdbx_description
1 polymer ?
#
loop_
_entity_poly.entity_id
_entity_poly.type
_entity_poly.pdbx_seq_one_letter_code
_entity_poly.pdbx_strand_id
1 'polypeptide(L)'
;MSAEIQQAEEKSIRELLSERYKDYLNLSDADRIRYVNFSKELSAALHGDDPSSLKRTIGNHIFSDPEKLIRMKLLTFPLPPNEELMVRRVMDSCPFKALLSCFGGFVLGGIFGLFSASVDPMSTVHGAEIPTTRQVMKEMYSRSLSHAKSFAMIGTLFAGTECALESYRGKSDLLNSTLSGAIVGGGIGFRAGLQAGLLGAAGFSIFSTAIDYYFRHKN
;
A
#
# COMPACT_ATOMS: atom_id res chain seq x y z
N MET A 1 17.38 28.00 1.21
CA MET A 1 16.23 27.68 0.34
C MET A 1 15.29 26.65 0.96
N SER A 2 15.77 25.49 1.44
CA SER A 2 14.88 24.48 2.08
C SER A 2 14.25 24.93 3.41
N ALA A 3 14.96 25.70 4.23
CA ALA A 3 14.45 26.16 5.54
C ALA A 3 13.34 27.22 5.45
N GLU A 4 13.41 28.12 4.45
CA GLU A 4 12.37 29.15 4.24
C GLU A 4 11.07 28.55 3.69
N ILE A 5 11.17 27.50 2.86
CA ILE A 5 10.00 26.74 2.36
C ILE A 5 9.29 26.04 3.53
N GLN A 6 10.05 25.42 4.44
CA GLN A 6 9.50 24.76 5.63
C GLN A 6 8.82 25.75 6.59
N GLN A 7 9.39 26.95 6.78
CA GLN A 7 8.79 28.00 7.61
C GLN A 7 7.52 28.60 6.99
N ALA A 8 7.46 28.70 5.66
CA ALA A 8 6.26 29.14 4.95
C ALA A 8 5.14 28.09 5.04
N GLU A 9 5.49 26.80 4.93
CA GLU A 9 4.56 25.69 5.08
C GLU A 9 4.01 25.58 6.51
N GLU A 10 4.87 25.74 7.53
CA GLU A 10 4.42 25.70 8.93
C GLU A 10 3.49 26.87 9.28
N LYS A 11 3.75 28.08 8.74
CA LYS A 11 2.84 29.23 8.88
C LYS A 11 1.49 28.98 8.22
N SER A 12 1.50 28.46 6.99
CA SER A 12 0.29 28.08 6.26
C SER A 12 -0.54 27.05 7.03
N ILE A 13 0.10 26.02 7.57
CA ILE A 13 -0.56 24.97 8.36
C ILE A 13 -1.17 25.55 9.64
N ARG A 14 -0.46 26.46 10.34
CA ARG A 14 -0.96 27.09 11.56
C ARG A 14 -2.17 27.99 11.31
N GLU A 15 -2.17 28.77 10.23
CA GLU A 15 -3.32 29.57 9.82
C GLU A 15 -4.52 28.67 9.51
N LEU A 16 -4.32 27.61 8.71
CA LEU A 16 -5.36 26.63 8.37
C LEU A 16 -5.93 25.91 9.61
N LEU A 17 -5.08 25.60 10.60
CA LEU A 17 -5.52 25.02 11.87
C LEU A 17 -6.28 26.04 12.71
N SER A 18 -5.82 27.29 12.78
CA SER A 18 -6.49 28.36 13.56
C SER A 18 -7.89 28.66 13.02
N GLU A 19 -8.06 28.65 11.70
CA GLU A 19 -9.35 28.88 11.04
C GLU A 19 -10.30 27.70 11.21
N ARG A 20 -9.75 26.47 11.27
CA ARG A 20 -10.52 25.25 11.56
C ARG A 20 -11.03 25.19 12.99
N TYR A 21 -10.19 25.54 13.96
CA TYR A 21 -10.53 25.49 15.38
C TYR A 21 -11.15 26.80 15.87
N LYS A 22 -11.41 27.77 14.99
CA LYS A 22 -11.95 29.09 15.36
C LYS A 22 -13.23 29.00 16.20
N ASP A 23 -14.09 28.04 15.91
CA ASP A 23 -15.35 27.82 16.64
C ASP A 23 -15.14 27.11 17.99
N TYR A 24 -14.08 26.31 18.12
CA TYR A 24 -13.64 25.72 19.40
C TYR A 24 -12.86 26.72 20.25
N LEU A 25 -12.05 27.58 19.62
CA LEU A 25 -11.19 28.58 20.26
C LEU A 25 -11.98 29.79 20.75
N ASN A 26 -13.06 30.16 20.05
CA ASN A 26 -13.98 31.24 20.44
C ASN A 26 -15.27 30.71 21.09
N LEU A 27 -15.18 29.59 21.81
CA LEU A 27 -16.34 29.01 22.48
C LEU A 27 -16.73 29.85 23.69
N SER A 28 -17.93 30.43 23.68
CA SER A 28 -18.48 31.20 24.82
C SER A 28 -18.77 30.29 26.02
N ASP A 29 -18.62 30.80 27.24
CA ASP A 29 -18.91 30.05 28.48
C ASP A 29 -20.35 29.52 28.53
N ALA A 30 -21.30 30.27 27.93
CA ALA A 30 -22.69 29.84 27.82
C ALA A 30 -22.86 28.60 26.93
N ASP A 31 -22.10 28.52 25.83
CA ASP A 31 -22.12 27.37 24.92
C ASP A 31 -21.42 26.17 25.55
N ARG A 32 -20.34 26.40 26.30
CA ARG A 32 -19.66 25.37 27.08
C ARG A 32 -20.60 24.66 28.05
N ILE A 33 -21.41 25.41 28.78
CA ILE A 33 -22.42 24.87 29.72
C ILE A 33 -23.47 24.05 28.95
N ARG A 34 -23.93 24.55 27.80
CA ARG A 34 -24.88 23.83 26.93
C ARG A 34 -24.33 22.49 26.45
N TYR A 35 -23.07 22.42 26.01
CA TYR A 35 -22.42 21.18 25.58
C TYR A 35 -22.23 20.18 26.73
N VAL A 36 -21.89 20.66 27.93
CA VAL A 36 -21.77 19.80 29.12
C VAL A 36 -23.12 19.18 29.49
N ASN A 37 -24.20 19.96 29.43
CA ASN A 37 -25.55 19.44 29.69
C ASN A 37 -25.98 18.45 28.62
N PHE A 38 -25.76 18.76 27.35
CA PHE A 38 -26.02 17.82 26.25
C PHE A 38 -25.21 16.53 26.38
N SER A 39 -23.92 16.60 26.74
CA SER A 39 -23.08 15.41 26.96
C SER A 39 -23.63 14.51 28.07
N LYS A 40 -24.16 15.10 29.15
CA LYS A 40 -24.81 14.34 30.23
C LYS A 40 -26.09 13.66 29.76
N GLU A 41 -26.96 14.38 29.05
CA GLU A 41 -28.21 13.83 28.49
C GLU A 41 -27.95 12.76 27.43
N LEU A 42 -26.94 12.98 26.58
CA LEU A 42 -26.53 12.03 25.56
C LEU A 42 -25.98 10.75 26.19
N SER A 43 -25.10 10.87 27.20
CA SER A 43 -24.54 9.72 27.94
C SER A 43 -25.65 8.92 28.63
N ALA A 44 -26.60 9.60 29.28
CA ALA A 44 -27.76 8.96 29.90
C ALA A 44 -28.63 8.23 28.86
N ALA A 45 -28.84 8.82 27.68
CA ALA A 45 -29.60 8.21 26.60
C ALA A 45 -28.85 7.07 25.88
N LEU A 46 -27.52 7.08 25.87
CA LEU A 46 -26.68 6.04 25.27
C LEU A 46 -26.55 4.80 26.16
N HIS A 47 -26.61 5.00 27.48
CA HIS A 47 -26.61 3.92 28.47
C HIS A 47 -28.00 3.31 28.72
N GLY A 48 -29.06 3.91 28.18
CA GLY A 48 -30.39 3.31 28.16
C GLY A 48 -30.57 2.37 26.96
N ASP A 49 -31.37 1.32 27.11
CA ASP A 49 -31.66 0.35 26.04
C ASP A 49 -32.61 0.89 24.94
N ASP A 50 -33.09 2.14 25.06
CA ASP A 50 -34.10 2.73 24.17
C ASP A 50 -33.49 3.62 23.06
N PRO A 51 -33.48 3.18 21.78
CA PRO A 51 -32.91 3.96 20.66
C PRO A 51 -33.72 5.23 20.31
N SER A 52 -34.97 5.32 20.77
CA SER A 52 -35.86 6.47 20.55
C SER A 52 -35.50 7.67 21.43
N SER A 53 -35.01 7.43 22.65
CA SER A 53 -34.53 8.46 23.58
C SER A 53 -33.31 9.18 23.02
N LEU A 54 -32.33 8.40 22.52
CA LEU A 54 -31.14 8.91 21.87
C LEU A 54 -31.46 9.80 20.66
N LYS A 55 -32.39 9.35 19.81
CA LYS A 55 -32.83 10.09 18.62
C LYS A 55 -33.49 11.43 18.99
N ARG A 56 -34.27 11.47 20.07
CA ARG A 56 -34.87 12.72 20.58
C ARG A 56 -33.83 13.68 21.15
N THR A 57 -32.90 13.19 21.96
CA THR A 57 -31.85 14.03 22.57
C THR A 57 -30.96 14.66 21.50
N ILE A 58 -30.49 13.86 20.54
CA ILE A 58 -29.71 14.35 19.40
C ILE A 58 -30.53 15.29 18.53
N GLY A 59 -31.78 14.93 18.20
CA GLY A 59 -32.66 15.76 17.39
C GLY A 59 -32.93 17.12 18.03
N ASN A 60 -33.32 17.16 19.30
CA ASN A 60 -33.59 18.40 20.01
C ASN A 60 -32.35 19.31 20.06
N HIS A 61 -31.16 18.75 20.28
CA HIS A 61 -29.92 19.53 20.27
C HIS A 61 -29.56 20.09 18.88
N ILE A 62 -29.80 19.31 17.82
CA ILE A 62 -29.49 19.72 16.44
C ILE A 62 -30.50 20.76 15.92
N PHE A 63 -31.79 20.58 16.19
CA PHE A 63 -32.85 21.41 15.62
C PHE A 63 -33.13 22.70 16.41
N SER A 64 -32.76 22.77 17.70
CA SER A 64 -33.05 23.96 18.53
C SER A 64 -32.11 25.13 18.25
N ASP A 65 -30.83 24.89 17.94
CA ASP A 65 -29.85 25.94 17.66
C ASP A 65 -28.84 25.49 16.57
N PRO A 66 -29.26 25.39 15.29
CA PRO A 66 -28.42 24.91 14.19
C PRO A 66 -27.15 25.76 13.97
N GLU A 67 -27.16 27.03 14.34
CA GLU A 67 -26.03 27.96 14.18
C GLU A 67 -24.95 27.83 15.26
N LYS A 68 -25.28 27.25 16.42
CA LYS A 68 -24.36 27.13 17.57
C LYS A 68 -23.71 25.76 17.68
N LEU A 69 -24.02 24.85 16.75
CA LEU A 69 -23.34 23.57 16.64
C LEU A 69 -21.87 23.78 16.34
N ILE A 70 -21.01 23.19 17.16
CA ILE A 70 -19.59 23.07 16.87
C ILE A 70 -19.48 22.15 15.67
N ARG A 71 -19.50 22.75 14.48
CA ARG A 71 -19.09 22.07 13.27
C ARG A 71 -17.58 22.01 13.35
N MET A 72 -17.07 20.84 13.69
CA MET A 72 -15.72 20.50 13.27
C MET A 72 -15.75 20.56 11.75
N LYS A 73 -15.35 21.72 11.18
CA LYS A 73 -15.18 21.88 9.74
C LYS A 73 -14.21 20.78 9.35
N LEU A 74 -14.74 19.71 8.76
CA LEU A 74 -13.92 18.63 8.24
C LEU A 74 -12.89 19.31 7.36
N LEU A 75 -11.62 18.97 7.58
CA LEU A 75 -10.49 19.49 6.80
C LEU A 75 -10.95 19.58 5.34
N THR A 76 -11.15 20.80 4.85
CA THR A 76 -11.24 21.00 3.41
C THR A 76 -9.81 20.89 2.92
N PHE A 77 -9.22 19.70 3.04
CA PHE A 77 -8.31 19.28 2.00
C PHE A 77 -9.11 19.50 0.72
N PRO A 78 -8.61 20.27 -0.26
CA PRO A 78 -9.26 20.30 -1.56
C PRO A 78 -9.47 18.85 -1.93
N LEU A 79 -10.74 18.44 -2.07
CA LEU A 79 -11.03 17.06 -2.45
C LEU A 79 -10.25 16.88 -3.76
N PRO A 80 -9.29 15.95 -3.84
CA PRO A 80 -8.50 15.79 -5.04
C PRO A 80 -9.48 15.68 -6.21
N PRO A 81 -9.27 16.44 -7.29
CA PRO A 81 -10.24 16.49 -8.36
C PRO A 81 -10.49 15.07 -8.90
N ASN A 82 -11.64 14.84 -9.53
CA ASN A 82 -12.09 13.49 -9.87
C ASN A 82 -11.04 12.72 -10.71
N GLU A 83 -10.22 13.43 -11.50
CA GLU A 83 -9.08 12.87 -12.21
C GLU A 83 -8.01 12.25 -11.28
N GLU A 84 -7.62 12.93 -10.21
CA GLU A 84 -6.62 12.42 -9.25
C GLU A 84 -7.13 11.22 -8.45
N LEU A 85 -8.43 11.24 -8.10
CA LEU A 85 -9.09 10.12 -7.43
C LEU A 85 -9.16 8.88 -8.34
N MET A 86 -9.44 9.08 -9.62
CA MET A 86 -9.44 8.00 -10.60
C MET A 86 -8.05 7.38 -10.75
N VAL A 87 -7.00 8.20 -10.85
CA VAL A 87 -5.61 7.73 -10.95
C VAL A 87 -5.20 6.96 -9.69
N ARG A 88 -5.47 7.49 -8.49
CA ARG A 88 -5.21 6.77 -7.22
C ARG A 88 -5.90 5.41 -7.18
N ARG A 89 -7.18 5.35 -7.54
CA ARG A 89 -7.93 4.08 -7.57
C ARG A 89 -7.30 3.07 -8.52
N VAL A 90 -6.83 3.50 -9.69
CA VAL A 90 -6.13 2.63 -10.63
C VAL A 90 -4.80 2.16 -10.05
N MET A 91 -4.02 3.06 -9.46
CA MET A 91 -2.72 2.73 -8.87
C MET A 91 -2.83 1.78 -7.67
N ASP A 92 -3.88 1.91 -6.87
CA ASP A 92 -4.15 1.04 -5.72
C ASP A 92 -4.77 -0.31 -6.10
N SER A 93 -5.21 -0.47 -7.36
CA SER A 93 -5.82 -1.71 -7.83
C SER A 93 -4.79 -2.85 -7.89
N CYS A 94 -5.13 -4.00 -7.32
CA CYS A 94 -4.30 -5.22 -7.40
C CYS A 94 -3.86 -5.61 -8.82
N PRO A 95 -4.71 -5.59 -9.87
CA PRO A 95 -4.25 -5.91 -11.22
C PRO A 95 -3.19 -4.94 -11.74
N PHE A 96 -3.30 -3.65 -11.39
CA PHE A 96 -2.31 -2.65 -11.80
C PHE A 96 -0.97 -2.86 -11.07
N LYS A 97 -0.99 -3.06 -9.75
CA LYS A 97 0.22 -3.41 -8.97
C LYS A 97 0.89 -4.67 -9.52
N ALA A 98 0.10 -5.71 -9.82
CA ALA A 98 0.60 -6.96 -10.38
C ALA A 98 1.22 -6.77 -11.77
N LEU A 99 0.61 -5.97 -12.65
CA LEU A 99 1.15 -5.64 -13.98
C LEU A 99 2.45 -4.84 -13.89
N LEU A 100 2.51 -3.85 -12.99
CA LEU A 100 3.72 -3.06 -12.78
C LEU A 100 4.88 -3.94 -12.29
N SER A 101 4.61 -4.82 -11.33
CA SER A 101 5.60 -5.80 -10.84
C SER A 101 5.96 -6.87 -11.89
N CYS A 102 5.02 -7.27 -12.73
CA CYS A 102 5.26 -8.15 -13.88
C CYS A 102 6.28 -7.51 -14.84
N PHE A 103 6.04 -6.26 -15.22
CA PHE A 103 6.92 -5.52 -16.11
C PHE A 103 8.29 -5.28 -15.49
N GLY A 104 8.34 -4.84 -14.23
CA GLY A 104 9.59 -4.67 -13.49
C GLY A 104 10.39 -5.98 -13.40
N GLY A 105 9.71 -7.09 -13.07
CA GLY A 105 10.31 -8.42 -13.05
C GLY A 105 10.80 -8.88 -14.42
N PHE A 106 10.06 -8.61 -15.49
CA PHE A 106 10.44 -8.95 -16.86
C PHE A 106 11.74 -8.25 -17.28
N VAL A 107 11.83 -6.93 -17.02
CA VAL A 107 13.02 -6.14 -17.35
C VAL A 107 14.22 -6.62 -16.54
N LEU A 108 14.08 -6.77 -15.22
CA LEU A 108 15.16 -7.24 -14.35
C LEU A 108 15.61 -8.66 -14.72
N GLY A 109 14.68 -9.56 -15.00
CA GLY A 109 14.98 -10.92 -15.41
C GLY A 109 15.64 -11.00 -16.80
N GLY A 110 15.28 -10.09 -17.71
CA GLY A 110 15.92 -9.98 -19.02
C GLY A 110 17.39 -9.54 -18.91
N ILE A 111 17.65 -8.51 -18.10
CA ILE A 111 19.02 -8.04 -17.82
C ILE A 111 19.83 -9.14 -17.13
N PHE A 112 19.27 -9.75 -16.09
CA PHE A 112 19.91 -10.85 -15.37
C PHE A 112 20.20 -12.05 -16.30
N GLY A 113 19.26 -12.40 -17.18
CA GLY A 113 19.44 -13.50 -18.11
C GLY A 113 20.45 -13.21 -19.22
N LEU A 114 20.57 -11.96 -19.65
CA LEU A 114 21.62 -11.54 -20.59
C LEU A 114 23.01 -11.61 -19.93
N PHE A 115 23.11 -11.14 -18.69
CA PHE A 115 24.33 -11.25 -17.89
C PHE A 115 24.73 -12.71 -17.65
N SER A 116 23.79 -13.56 -17.23
CA SER A 116 24.00 -14.99 -17.02
C SER A 116 24.50 -15.69 -18.31
N ALA A 117 23.87 -15.39 -19.45
CA ALA A 117 24.29 -15.94 -20.74
C ALA A 117 25.67 -15.45 -21.22
N SER A 118 26.15 -14.32 -20.70
CA SER A 118 27.49 -13.79 -21.00
C SER A 118 28.60 -14.44 -20.18
N VAL A 119 28.30 -14.87 -18.95
CA VAL A 119 29.26 -15.50 -18.03
C VAL A 119 29.41 -16.99 -18.33
N ASP A 120 28.28 -17.68 -18.60
CA ASP A 120 28.26 -19.10 -18.94
C ASP A 120 27.49 -19.34 -20.25
N PRO A 121 28.13 -19.12 -21.42
CA PRO A 121 27.59 -19.67 -22.65
C PRO A 121 27.54 -21.19 -22.50
N MET A 122 26.36 -21.81 -22.36
CA MET A 122 26.30 -23.26 -22.53
C MET A 122 26.69 -23.47 -23.98
N SER A 123 27.87 -24.02 -24.20
CA SER A 123 28.22 -24.67 -25.44
C SER A 123 27.06 -25.59 -25.80
N THR A 124 26.30 -25.23 -26.83
CA THR A 124 25.31 -26.15 -27.39
C THR A 124 26.06 -27.39 -27.85
N VAL A 125 26.00 -28.44 -27.02
CA VAL A 125 25.86 -29.86 -27.34
C VAL A 125 26.73 -30.40 -28.50
N HIS A 126 27.79 -31.14 -28.13
CA HIS A 126 28.47 -32.16 -28.97
C HIS A 126 29.08 -31.67 -30.30
N GLY A 127 30.38 -31.36 -30.26
CA GLY A 127 31.26 -31.49 -31.42
C GLY A 127 31.40 -30.24 -32.30
N ALA A 128 32.60 -29.66 -32.25
CA ALA A 128 33.31 -29.11 -33.41
C ALA A 128 32.52 -28.29 -34.44
N GLU A 129 31.95 -27.15 -34.06
CA GLU A 129 31.71 -26.05 -35.01
C GLU A 129 31.76 -24.71 -34.29
N ILE A 130 32.42 -23.71 -34.90
CA ILE A 130 32.53 -22.37 -34.35
C ILE A 130 31.11 -21.78 -34.38
N PRO A 131 30.48 -21.49 -33.23
CA PRO A 131 29.09 -21.08 -33.22
C PRO A 131 28.95 -19.75 -33.97
N THR A 132 28.04 -19.72 -34.94
CA THR A 132 27.79 -18.50 -35.71
C THR A 132 27.27 -17.43 -34.76
N THR A 133 27.70 -16.18 -34.89
CA THR A 133 27.27 -15.07 -34.01
C THR A 133 25.74 -14.95 -33.89
N ARG A 134 25.01 -15.27 -34.97
CA ARG A 134 23.53 -15.34 -34.94
C ARG A 134 22.97 -16.46 -34.06
N GLN A 135 23.63 -17.62 -33.99
CA GLN A 135 23.21 -18.74 -33.13
C GLN A 135 23.44 -18.39 -31.67
N VAL A 136 24.59 -17.80 -31.34
CA VAL A 136 24.89 -17.31 -29.98
C VAL A 136 23.88 -16.25 -29.55
N MET A 137 23.61 -15.25 -30.39
CA MET A 137 22.62 -14.22 -30.08
C MET A 137 21.21 -14.79 -29.89
N LYS A 138 20.83 -15.81 -30.67
CA LYS A 138 19.53 -16.47 -30.53
C LYS A 138 19.43 -17.29 -29.24
N GLU A 139 20.52 -17.96 -28.85
CA GLU A 139 20.60 -18.71 -27.59
C GLU A 139 20.55 -17.76 -26.37
N MET A 140 21.33 -16.69 -26.41
CA MET A 140 21.33 -15.63 -25.38
C MET A 140 19.94 -15.01 -25.23
N TYR A 141 19.27 -14.70 -26.35
CA TYR A 141 17.91 -14.16 -26.34
C TYR A 141 16.89 -15.15 -25.75
N SER A 142 16.94 -16.42 -26.14
CA SER A 142 16.05 -17.46 -25.61
C SER A 142 16.20 -17.63 -24.10
N ARG A 143 17.43 -17.63 -23.59
CA ARG A 143 17.75 -17.70 -22.15
C ARG A 143 17.29 -16.46 -21.41
N SER A 144 17.63 -15.28 -21.92
CA SER A 144 17.19 -14.00 -21.35
C SER A 144 15.67 -13.93 -21.26
N LEU A 145 14.96 -14.35 -22.31
CA LEU A 145 13.50 -14.40 -22.33
C LEU A 145 12.93 -15.40 -21.32
N SER A 146 13.56 -16.56 -21.13
CA SER A 146 13.16 -17.55 -20.11
C SER A 146 13.31 -17.00 -18.68
N HIS A 147 14.42 -16.31 -18.40
CA HIS A 147 14.63 -15.64 -17.11
C HIS A 147 13.64 -14.50 -16.92
N ALA A 148 13.43 -13.64 -17.92
CA ALA A 148 12.45 -12.56 -17.89
C ALA A 148 11.04 -13.08 -17.53
N LYS A 149 10.59 -14.17 -18.16
CA LYS A 149 9.30 -14.81 -17.84
C LYS A 149 9.23 -15.32 -16.39
N SER A 150 10.30 -15.96 -15.91
CA SER A 150 10.37 -16.47 -14.53
C SER A 150 10.26 -15.35 -13.50
N PHE A 151 11.03 -14.26 -13.67
CA PHE A 151 11.00 -13.12 -12.77
C PHE A 151 9.68 -12.34 -12.87
N ALA A 152 9.11 -12.19 -14.07
CA ALA A 152 7.79 -11.61 -14.26
C ALA A 152 6.71 -12.41 -13.51
N MET A 153 6.74 -13.74 -13.58
CA MET A 153 5.82 -14.61 -12.85
C MET A 153 5.96 -14.43 -11.33
N ILE A 154 7.18 -14.46 -10.80
CA ILE A 154 7.43 -14.27 -9.37
C ILE A 154 6.94 -12.89 -8.90
N GLY A 155 7.27 -11.82 -9.64
CA GLY A 155 6.85 -10.46 -9.31
C GLY A 155 5.33 -10.27 -9.33
N THR A 156 4.66 -10.87 -10.32
CA THR A 156 3.19 -10.86 -10.42
C THR A 156 2.55 -11.59 -9.24
N LEU A 157 3.05 -12.78 -8.89
CA LEU A 157 2.52 -13.58 -7.79
C LEU A 157 2.75 -12.89 -6.44
N PHE A 158 3.94 -12.31 -6.22
CA PHE A 158 4.25 -11.60 -4.99
C PHE A 158 3.34 -10.38 -4.79
N ALA A 159 3.30 -9.46 -5.76
CA ALA A 159 2.46 -8.26 -5.65
C ALA A 159 0.95 -8.58 -5.62
N GLY A 160 0.52 -9.61 -6.36
CA GLY A 160 -0.88 -10.05 -6.36
C GLY A 160 -1.31 -10.64 -5.02
N THR A 161 -0.48 -11.51 -4.42
CA THR A 161 -0.79 -12.12 -3.11
C THR A 161 -0.72 -11.10 -1.98
N GLU A 162 0.26 -10.20 -2.00
CA GLU A 162 0.36 -9.11 -1.03
C GLU A 162 -0.89 -8.21 -1.09
N CYS A 163 -1.29 -7.77 -2.28
CA CYS A 163 -2.48 -6.92 -2.45
C CYS A 163 -3.77 -7.62 -2.02
N ALA A 164 -3.91 -8.93 -2.28
CA ALA A 164 -5.05 -9.71 -1.82
C ALA A 164 -5.10 -9.81 -0.29
N LEU A 165 -3.96 -10.02 0.36
CA LEU A 165 -3.85 -10.06 1.83
C LEU A 165 -4.12 -8.69 2.45
N GLU A 166 -3.60 -7.63 1.85
CA GLU A 166 -3.85 -6.25 2.27
C GLU A 166 -5.33 -5.89 2.14
N SER A 167 -5.98 -6.27 1.03
CA SER A 167 -7.42 -6.07 0.81
C SER A 167 -8.27 -6.84 1.81
N TYR A 168 -7.84 -8.04 2.22
CA TYR A 168 -8.57 -8.85 3.19
C TYR A 168 -8.40 -8.35 4.64
N ARG A 169 -7.19 -7.92 5.04
CA ARG A 169 -6.90 -7.50 6.43
C ARG A 169 -7.07 -6.00 6.67
N GLY A 170 -7.06 -5.19 5.61
CA GLY A 170 -7.13 -3.72 5.70
C GLY A 170 -5.93 -3.08 6.41
N LYS A 171 -4.79 -3.77 6.46
CA LYS A 171 -3.56 -3.31 7.14
C LYS A 171 -2.34 -3.62 6.29
N SER A 172 -1.35 -2.72 6.27
CA SER A 172 -0.10 -2.83 5.51
C SER A 172 1.12 -3.00 6.42
N ASP A 173 1.28 -4.19 6.99
CA ASP A 173 2.35 -4.53 7.93
C ASP A 173 3.37 -5.51 7.33
N LEU A 174 4.55 -5.62 7.95
CA LEU A 174 5.61 -6.57 7.60
C LEU A 174 5.10 -8.02 7.47
N LEU A 175 4.09 -8.38 8.25
CA LEU A 175 3.48 -9.72 8.22
C LEU A 175 2.86 -10.06 6.86
N ASN A 176 2.35 -9.07 6.12
CA ASN A 176 1.79 -9.33 4.80
C ASN A 176 2.89 -9.72 3.83
N SER A 177 4.04 -9.06 3.88
CA SER A 177 5.24 -9.36 3.09
C SER A 177 5.86 -10.72 3.45
N THR A 178 5.87 -11.08 4.74
CA THR A 178 6.31 -12.42 5.18
C THR A 178 5.39 -13.52 4.65
N LEU A 179 4.07 -13.31 4.77
CA LEU A 179 3.07 -14.29 4.39
C LEU A 179 2.96 -14.45 2.87
N SER A 180 2.97 -13.34 2.11
CA SER A 180 3.01 -13.38 0.64
C SER A 180 4.28 -14.08 0.15
N GLY A 181 5.44 -13.78 0.75
CA GLY A 181 6.70 -14.47 0.49
C GLY A 181 6.61 -15.98 0.76
N ALA A 182 6.06 -16.38 1.91
CA ALA A 182 5.88 -17.80 2.24
C ALA A 182 4.93 -18.51 1.27
N ILE A 183 3.81 -17.90 0.91
CA ILE A 183 2.81 -18.47 -0.01
C ILE A 183 3.39 -18.63 -1.40
N VAL A 184 4.01 -17.58 -1.94
CA VAL A 184 4.58 -17.60 -3.29
C VAL A 184 5.79 -18.52 -3.36
N GLY A 185 6.74 -18.38 -2.43
CA GLY A 185 7.93 -19.24 -2.37
C GLY A 185 7.58 -20.71 -2.14
N GLY A 186 6.61 -20.97 -1.26
CA GLY A 186 6.09 -22.31 -1.00
C GLY A 186 5.37 -22.91 -2.21
N GLY A 187 4.44 -22.17 -2.83
CA GLY A 187 3.70 -22.65 -3.99
C GLY A 187 4.57 -22.90 -5.21
N ILE A 188 5.58 -22.05 -5.43
CA ILE A 188 6.60 -22.24 -6.46
C ILE A 188 7.53 -23.41 -6.12
N GLY A 189 7.94 -23.57 -4.86
CA GLY A 189 8.82 -24.67 -4.47
C GLY A 189 8.12 -26.03 -4.48
N PHE A 190 6.81 -26.06 -4.20
CA PHE A 190 6.05 -27.31 -4.03
C PHE A 190 6.04 -28.20 -5.27
N ARG A 191 6.06 -27.60 -6.47
CA ARG A 191 6.19 -28.34 -7.75
C ARG A 191 7.50 -29.10 -7.90
N ALA A 192 8.55 -28.74 -7.16
CA ALA A 192 9.81 -29.49 -7.08
C ALA A 192 9.86 -30.48 -5.89
N GLY A 193 8.79 -30.56 -5.09
CA GLY A 193 8.67 -31.45 -3.93
C GLY A 193 8.38 -30.72 -2.62
N LEU A 194 7.97 -31.47 -1.59
CA LEU A 194 7.61 -30.90 -0.28
C LEU A 194 8.80 -30.21 0.41
N GLN A 195 9.99 -30.82 0.36
CA GLN A 195 11.20 -30.24 0.95
C GLN A 195 11.59 -28.92 0.26
N ALA A 196 11.49 -28.87 -1.07
CA ALA A 196 11.74 -27.66 -1.84
C ALA A 196 10.69 -26.57 -1.56
N GLY A 197 9.43 -26.96 -1.36
CA GLY A 197 8.35 -26.06 -0.92
C GLY A 197 8.62 -25.42 0.44
N LEU A 198 9.02 -26.21 1.44
CA LEU A 198 9.33 -25.69 2.78
C LEU A 198 10.56 -24.77 2.77
N LEU A 199 11.61 -25.16 2.06
CA LEU A 199 12.81 -24.34 1.91
C LEU A 199 12.51 -23.05 1.14
N GLY A 200 11.69 -23.14 0.09
CA GLY A 200 11.22 -21.99 -0.70
C GLY A 200 10.38 -21.03 0.15
N ALA A 201 9.44 -21.54 0.95
CA ALA A 201 8.64 -20.72 1.85
C ALA A 201 9.51 -20.01 2.89
N ALA A 202 10.47 -20.72 3.51
CA ALA A 202 11.41 -20.12 4.46
C ALA A 202 12.29 -19.05 3.81
N GLY A 203 12.90 -19.34 2.66
CA GLY A 203 13.77 -18.40 1.94
C GLY A 203 13.03 -17.13 1.49
N PHE A 204 11.88 -17.28 0.83
CA PHE A 204 11.11 -16.14 0.33
C PHE A 204 10.48 -15.32 1.46
N SER A 205 10.03 -15.94 2.55
CA SER A 205 9.49 -15.20 3.70
C SER A 205 10.56 -14.34 4.36
N ILE A 206 11.76 -14.88 4.60
CA ILE A 206 12.89 -14.15 5.18
C ILE A 206 13.31 -13.02 4.24
N PHE A 207 13.52 -13.33 2.95
CA PHE A 207 13.96 -12.34 1.96
C PHE A 207 12.97 -11.18 1.84
N SER A 208 11.67 -11.48 1.70
CA SER A 208 10.62 -10.46 1.55
C SER A 208 10.51 -9.59 2.81
N THR A 209 10.59 -10.21 3.99
CA THR A 209 10.57 -9.48 5.26
C THR A 209 11.79 -8.56 5.42
N ALA A 210 12.98 -9.04 5.04
CA ALA A 210 14.20 -8.25 5.12
C ALA A 210 14.16 -7.01 4.21
N ILE A 211 13.66 -7.18 2.98
CA ILE A 211 13.52 -6.08 2.03
C ILE A 211 12.49 -5.05 2.53
N ASP A 212 11.30 -5.50 2.96
CA ASP A 212 10.27 -4.59 3.47
C ASP A 212 10.72 -3.89 4.76
N TYR A 213 11.41 -4.60 5.66
CA TYR A 213 12.02 -4.00 6.85
C TYR A 213 13.04 -2.91 6.51
N TYR A 214 13.91 -3.18 5.52
CA TYR A 214 14.91 -2.23 5.07
C TYR A 214 14.29 -0.95 4.50
N PHE A 215 13.28 -1.07 3.63
CA PHE A 215 12.62 0.10 3.05
C PHE A 215 11.85 0.92 4.09
N ARG A 216 11.27 0.28 5.11
CA ARG A 216 10.55 0.97 6.18
C ARG A 216 11.44 1.71 7.18
N HIS A 217 12.68 1.25 7.41
CA HIS A 217 13.59 1.85 8.39
C HIS A 217 14.56 2.87 7.79
N LYS A 218 14.73 2.85 6.46
CA LYS A 218 15.64 3.78 5.77
C LYS A 218 14.98 5.11 5.39
N ASN A 219 13.64 5.16 5.39
CA ASN A 219 12.85 6.37 5.19
C ASN A 219 12.48 6.99 6.53
#